data_AF-A0A9E6FFP7-F1
#
_entry.id   AF-A0A9E6FFP7-F1
#
_cell.length_a   1.000
_cell.length_b   1.000
_cell.length_c   1.000
_cell.angle_alpha   90.00
_cell.angle_beta   90.00
_cell.angle_gamma   90.00
#
_symmetry.space_group_name_H-M   'P 1'
#
loop_
_entity.id
_entity.type
_entity.pdbx_description
1 polymer ?
#
loop_
_entity_poly.entity_id
_entity_poly.type
_entity_poly.pdbx_seq_one_letter_code
_entity_poly.pdbx_strand_id
1 'polypeptide(L)'
;MQRGTLTLTNSEQQMLSSLIEASAVASSLIASRLKQPSHDTENIIELSSEEAESVLDLLPIPSVAEPNEITSARQKLSAFLQNL
;
A
#
# COMPACT_ATOMS: atom_id res chain seq x y z
N MET A 1 -2.54 8.44 -17.05
CA MET A 1 -2.29 7.79 -15.75
C MET A 1 -3.59 7.84 -14.96
N GLN A 2 -4.34 6.74 -14.90
CA GLN A 2 -5.55 6.66 -14.08
C GLN A 2 -5.12 6.47 -12.63
N ARG A 3 -5.61 7.33 -11.75
CA ARG A 3 -5.34 7.30 -10.31
C ARG A 3 -6.61 6.94 -9.58
N GLY A 4 -6.49 6.16 -8.53
CA GLY A 4 -7.60 5.82 -7.67
C GLY A 4 -7.22 5.93 -6.20
N THR A 5 -8.21 5.82 -5.34
CA THR A 5 -8.06 5.85 -3.89
C THR A 5 -8.06 4.44 -3.31
N LEU A 6 -7.16 4.21 -2.35
CA LEU A 6 -7.08 2.98 -1.57
C LEU A 6 -7.19 3.33 -0.09
N THR A 7 -8.15 2.72 0.60
CA THR A 7 -8.34 2.90 2.04
C THR A 7 -7.61 1.82 2.82
N LEU A 8 -6.62 2.22 3.60
CA LEU A 8 -5.83 1.33 4.45
C LEU A 8 -6.14 1.57 5.93
N THR A 9 -5.86 0.58 6.76
CA THR A 9 -5.81 0.79 8.21
C THR A 9 -4.48 1.46 8.60
N ASN A 10 -4.40 2.01 9.81
CA ASN A 10 -3.14 2.53 10.37
C ASN A 10 -2.03 1.48 10.36
N SER A 11 -2.33 0.24 10.73
CA SER A 11 -1.34 -0.85 10.76
C SER A 11 -0.89 -1.25 9.35
N GLU A 12 -1.80 -1.31 8.37
CA GLU A 12 -1.47 -1.59 6.97
C GLU A 12 -0.59 -0.48 6.37
N GLN A 13 -0.92 0.78 6.60
CA GLN A 13 -0.14 1.92 6.11
C GLN A 13 1.26 1.97 6.73
N GLN A 14 1.39 1.75 8.04
CA GLN A 14 2.70 1.70 8.71
C GLN A 14 3.57 0.55 8.19
N MET A 15 2.97 -0.63 8.00
CA MET A 15 3.65 -1.79 7.42
C MET A 15 4.11 -1.51 5.99
N LEU A 16 3.23 -0.97 5.14
CA LEU A 16 3.55 -0.59 3.77
C LEU A 16 4.64 0.47 3.71
N SER A 17 4.56 1.50 4.55
CA SER A 17 5.58 2.55 4.65
C SER A 17 6.95 1.94 4.98
N SER A 18 6.99 1.05 5.97
CA SER A 18 8.23 0.39 6.40
C SER A 18 8.83 -0.50 5.31
N LEU A 19 8.01 -1.23 4.56
CA LEU A 19 8.45 -2.08 3.45
C LEU A 19 8.98 -1.26 2.28
N ILE A 20 8.31 -0.16 1.97
CA ILE A 20 8.69 0.77 0.90
C ILE A 20 9.99 1.49 1.28
N GLU A 21 10.17 1.90 2.53
CA GLU A 21 11.44 2.47 3.00
C GLU A 21 12.60 1.47 2.99
N ALA A 22 12.33 0.20 3.29
CA ALA A 22 13.34 -0.87 3.21
C ALA A 22 13.70 -1.25 1.77
N SER A 23 12.77 -1.04 0.83
CA SER A 23 13.02 -1.22 -0.60
C SER A 23 13.74 0.01 -1.16
N ALA A 24 15.03 -0.13 -1.49
CA ALA A 24 15.82 0.91 -2.14
C ALA A 24 15.24 1.42 -3.47
N VAL A 25 14.20 0.75 -4.01
CA VAL A 25 13.55 1.00 -5.29
C VAL A 25 12.20 1.73 -5.13
N ALA A 26 11.77 2.02 -3.91
CA ALA A 26 10.52 2.73 -3.69
C ALA A 26 10.54 4.14 -4.30
N SER A 27 9.61 4.38 -5.23
CA SER A 27 9.34 5.71 -5.75
C SER A 27 9.13 6.67 -4.56
N SER A 28 10.02 7.64 -4.40
CA SER A 28 10.01 8.63 -3.30
C SER A 28 8.65 9.33 -3.15
N LEU A 29 7.86 9.36 -4.22
CA LEU A 29 6.48 9.84 -4.26
C LEU A 29 5.49 8.97 -3.48
N ILE A 30 5.61 7.65 -3.51
CA ILE A 30 4.72 6.75 -2.75
C ILE A 30 5.10 6.79 -1.27
N ALA A 31 6.40 6.74 -0.97
CA ALA A 31 6.92 6.82 0.40
C ALA A 31 6.48 8.12 1.10
N SER A 32 6.52 9.25 0.40
CA SER A 32 6.06 10.53 0.96
C SER A 32 4.56 10.60 1.18
N ARG A 33 3.73 10.01 0.30
CA ARG A 33 2.26 9.94 0.48
C ARG A 33 1.86 9.02 1.63
N LEU A 34 2.57 7.91 1.81
CA LEU A 34 2.33 6.99 2.92
C LEU A 34 2.83 7.53 4.26
N LYS A 35 3.88 8.37 4.26
CA LYS A 35 4.44 9.02 5.46
C LYS A 35 3.61 10.16 6.00
N GLN A 36 2.74 10.78 5.20
CA GLN A 36 1.88 11.83 5.73
C GLN A 36 0.89 11.17 6.71
N PRO A 37 0.92 11.53 8.01
CA PRO A 37 -0.13 11.12 8.91
C PRO A 37 -1.39 11.84 8.42
N SER A 38 -2.29 11.10 7.76
CA SER A 38 -3.62 11.59 7.46
C SER A 38 -4.27 11.91 8.80
N HIS A 39 -4.49 13.19 9.07
CA HIS A 39 -5.04 13.66 10.34
C HIS A 39 -6.51 13.27 10.54
N ASP A 40 -7.09 12.58 9.55
CA ASP A 40 -8.48 12.16 9.48
C ASP A 40 -8.59 10.63 9.60
N THR A 41 -9.70 10.23 10.21
CA THR A 41 -10.12 8.89 10.64
C THR A 41 -10.09 7.76 9.59
N GLU A 42 -9.67 8.02 8.35
CA GLU A 42 -9.51 7.03 7.28
C GLU A 42 -8.22 7.30 6.49
N ASN A 43 -7.26 6.37 6.53
CA ASN A 43 -6.01 6.50 5.80
C ASN A 43 -6.22 6.16 4.32
N ILE A 44 -6.77 7.12 3.60
CA ILE A 44 -6.96 7.03 2.16
C ILE A 44 -5.68 7.51 1.48
N ILE A 45 -5.14 6.67 0.60
CA ILE A 45 -3.97 6.99 -0.22
C ILE A 45 -4.39 7.00 -1.69
N GLU A 46 -3.84 7.93 -2.46
CA GLU A 46 -3.99 7.93 -3.90
C GLU A 46 -2.79 7.25 -4.56
N LEU A 47 -3.08 6.24 -5.37
CA LEU A 47 -2.10 5.49 -6.15
C LEU A 47 -2.48 5.46 -7.62
N SER A 48 -1.50 5.47 -8.51
CA SER A 48 -1.69 5.00 -9.89
C SER A 48 -1.71 3.47 -9.95
N SER A 49 -2.14 2.90 -11.08
CA SER A 49 -2.02 1.47 -11.34
C SER A 49 -0.57 0.97 -11.21
N GLU A 50 0.39 1.66 -11.82
CA GLU A 50 1.83 1.31 -11.72
C GLU A 50 2.36 1.37 -10.29
N GLU A 51 1.96 2.40 -9.51
CA GLU A 51 2.34 2.54 -8.11
C GLU A 51 1.76 1.38 -7.29
N ALA A 52 0.49 1.02 -7.50
CA ALA A 52 -0.16 -0.08 -6.78
C ALA A 52 0.39 -1.46 -7.16
N GLU A 53 0.73 -1.71 -8.43
CA GLU A 53 1.41 -2.93 -8.89
C GLU A 53 2.79 -3.05 -8.24
N SER A 54 3.58 -1.98 -8.26
CA SER A 54 4.90 -1.96 -7.63
C SER A 54 4.82 -2.27 -6.14
N VAL A 55 3.83 -1.72 -5.43
CA VAL A 55 3.62 -2.02 -4.01
C VAL A 55 3.18 -3.46 -3.79
N LEU A 56 2.31 -4.00 -4.65
CA LEU A 56 1.85 -5.39 -4.57
C LEU A 56 3.01 -6.39 -4.78
N ASP A 57 3.94 -6.08 -5.67
CA ASP A 57 5.14 -6.89 -5.92
C ASP A 57 6.15 -6.83 -4.75
N LEU A 58 6.18 -5.71 -4.03
CA LEU A 58 7.02 -5.54 -2.83
C LEU A 58 6.42 -6.23 -1.59
N LEU A 59 5.12 -6.51 -1.58
CA LEU A 59 4.48 -7.21 -0.46
C LEU A 59 4.92 -8.68 -0.44
N PRO A 60 5.37 -9.20 0.71
CA PRO A 60 5.71 -10.61 0.85
C PRO A 60 4.51 -11.49 0.49
N ILE A 61 4.79 -12.70 0.00
CA ILE A 61 3.75 -13.67 -0.32
C ILE A 61 3.18 -14.17 1.01
N PRO A 62 1.87 -13.99 1.26
CA PRO A 62 1.27 -14.35 2.54
C PRO A 62 1.45 -15.85 2.76
N SER A 63 2.26 -16.20 3.76
CA SER A 63 2.39 -17.56 4.25
C SER A 63 1.33 -17.84 5.32
N VAL A 64 1.08 -19.11 5.63
CA VAL A 64 0.05 -19.55 6.59
C VAL A 64 0.24 -18.96 8.01
N ALA A 65 1.42 -18.40 8.30
CA ALA A 65 1.76 -17.76 9.57
C ALA A 65 1.89 -16.22 9.50
N GLU A 66 1.54 -15.59 8.37
CA GLU A 66 1.77 -14.15 8.21
C GLU A 66 0.71 -13.24 8.87
N PRO A 67 1.12 -12.02 9.26
CA PRO A 67 0.23 -11.00 9.80
C PRO A 67 -1.01 -10.75 8.93
N ASN A 68 -2.18 -10.64 9.57
CA ASN A 68 -3.46 -10.34 8.89
C ASN A 68 -3.38 -9.07 8.03
N GLU A 69 -2.50 -8.13 8.38
CA GLU A 69 -2.26 -6.89 7.67
C GLU A 69 -1.69 -7.09 6.26
N ILE A 70 -0.76 -8.04 6.06
CA ILE A 70 -0.16 -8.29 4.73
C ILE A 70 -1.20 -8.89 3.80
N THR A 71 -1.96 -9.87 4.30
CA THR A 71 -3.04 -10.50 3.55
C THR A 71 -4.11 -9.47 3.16
N SER A 72 -4.53 -8.63 4.12
CA SER A 72 -5.51 -7.56 3.89
C SER A 72 -5.02 -6.51 2.89
N ALA A 73 -3.79 -6.00 3.06
CA ALA A 73 -3.20 -5.02 2.15
C ALA A 73 -3.10 -5.55 0.71
N ARG A 74 -2.66 -6.80 0.51
CA ARG A 74 -2.63 -7.44 -0.81
C ARG A 74 -4.02 -7.56 -1.43
N GLN A 75 -5.02 -7.97 -0.65
CA GLN A 75 -6.39 -8.09 -1.13
C GLN A 75 -6.94 -6.73 -1.57
N LYS A 76 -6.71 -5.69 -0.77
CA LYS A 76 -7.15 -4.32 -1.08
C LYS A 76 -6.45 -3.76 -2.32
N LEU A 77 -5.13 -3.95 -2.45
CA LEU A 77 -4.36 -3.54 -3.64
C LEU A 77 -4.78 -4.31 -4.90
N SER A 78 -5.03 -5.61 -4.78
CA SER A 78 -5.49 -6.43 -5.91
C SER A 78 -6.90 -6.00 -6.35
N ALA A 79 -7.80 -5.76 -5.39
CA ALA A 79 -9.14 -5.26 -5.68
C ALA A 79 -9.10 -3.85 -6.29
N PHE A 80 -8.20 -2.99 -5.82
CA PHE A 80 -7.98 -1.66 -6.38
C PHE A 80 -7.55 -1.72 -7.85
N LEU A 81 -6.56 -2.54 -8.18
CA LEU A 81 -6.07 -2.73 -9.55
C LEU A 81 -7.13 -3.33 -10.49
N GLN A 82 -8.05 -4.14 -9.98
CA GLN A 82 -9.16 -4.71 -10.76
C GLN A 82 -10.30 -3.71 -11.03
N ASN A 83 -10.41 -2.65 -10.21
CA ASN A 83 -11.49 -1.65 -10.29
C ASN A 83 -11.05 -0.31 -10.93
N LEU A 84 -9.76 -0.18 -11.29
CA LEU A 84 -9.22 0.92 -12.09
C LEU A 84 -9.53 0.69 -13.57
#